data_AF-A0AAT9GV15-F1
#
_entry.id   AF-A0AAT9GV15-F1
#
_cell.length_a   1.000
_cell.length_b   1.000
_cell.length_c   1.000
_cell.angle_alpha   90.00
_cell.angle_beta   90.00
_cell.angle_gamma   90.00
#
_symmetry.space_group_name_H-M   'P 1'
#
loop_
_entity.id
_entity.type
_entity.pdbx_description
1 polymer ?
#
loop_
_entity_poly.entity_id
_entity_poly.type
_entity_poly.pdbx_seq_one_letter_code
_entity_poly.pdbx_strand_id
1 'polypeptide(L)'
;MISFEEFRASGYINCFKKYLKTWDEVSIQSLSYLISYLSDDEIKDLSMFKYSDDGVVYEGKPENVDGNLCVKYLDKVKDLDPKLIRELSKKLFNYTLGEKVDFSPEEREIMKKLSHSKS
;
A
#
# COMPACT_ATOMS: atom_id res chain seq x y z
N MET A 1 -8.52 -19.14 -9.68
CA MET A 1 -9.60 -18.28 -9.14
C MET A 1 -8.90 -17.35 -8.18
N ILE A 2 -8.89 -16.06 -8.48
CA ILE A 2 -8.19 -15.06 -7.66
C ILE A 2 -8.90 -14.90 -6.31
N SER A 3 -8.15 -14.74 -5.23
CA SER A 3 -8.75 -14.42 -3.93
C SER A 3 -9.36 -13.02 -3.93
N PHE A 4 -10.25 -12.74 -2.99
CA PHE A 4 -10.84 -11.40 -2.86
C PHE A 4 -9.77 -10.35 -2.53
N GLU A 5 -8.79 -10.75 -1.72
CA GLU A 5 -7.64 -9.97 -1.30
C GLU A 5 -6.74 -9.62 -2.49
N GLU A 6 -6.38 -10.62 -3.30
CA GLU A 6 -5.59 -10.43 -4.51
C GLU A 6 -6.30 -9.52 -5.52
N PHE A 7 -7.63 -9.66 -5.66
CA PHE A 7 -8.45 -8.80 -6.51
C PHE A 7 -8.41 -7.34 -6.04
N ARG A 8 -8.60 -7.10 -4.73
CA ARG A 8 -8.56 -5.74 -4.17
C ARG A 8 -7.18 -5.11 -4.29
N ALA A 9 -6.13 -5.84 -3.95
CA ALA A 9 -4.75 -5.37 -4.06
C ALA A 9 -4.39 -5.01 -5.51
N SER A 10 -4.75 -5.87 -6.47
CA SER A 10 -4.59 -5.57 -7.90
C SER A 10 -5.37 -4.32 -8.32
N GLY A 11 -6.60 -4.17 -7.84
CA GLY A 11 -7.43 -2.99 -8.08
C GLY A 11 -6.82 -1.71 -7.52
N TYR A 12 -6.21 -1.74 -6.33
CA TYR A 12 -5.45 -0.60 -5.79
C TYR A 12 -4.26 -0.24 -6.68
N ILE A 13 -3.43 -1.23 -7.04
CA ILE A 13 -2.23 -1.02 -7.86
C ILE A 13 -2.61 -0.38 -9.20
N ASN A 14 -3.58 -0.94 -9.91
CA ASN A 14 -4.01 -0.43 -11.21
C ASN A 14 -4.65 0.95 -11.11
N CYS A 15 -5.46 1.18 -10.08
CA CYS A 15 -6.06 2.49 -9.84
C CYS A 15 -4.99 3.54 -9.57
N PHE A 16 -4.05 3.29 -8.66
CA PHE A 16 -2.96 4.23 -8.39
C PHE A 16 -2.06 4.45 -9.62
N LYS A 17 -1.75 3.42 -10.42
CA LYS A 17 -1.04 3.58 -11.71
C LYS A 17 -1.72 4.57 -12.65
N LYS A 18 -3.06 4.63 -12.67
CA LYS A 18 -3.81 5.57 -13.51
C LYS A 18 -3.68 7.03 -13.05
N TYR A 19 -3.65 7.26 -11.74
CA TYR A 19 -3.70 8.61 -11.15
C TYR A 19 -2.32 9.18 -10.76
N LEU A 20 -1.43 8.34 -10.22
CA LEU A 20 -0.10 8.72 -9.74
C LEU A 20 0.97 8.45 -10.81
N LYS A 21 0.81 9.05 -12.00
CA LYS A 21 1.63 8.76 -13.19
C LYS A 21 3.12 9.07 -13.04
N THR A 22 3.48 9.95 -12.09
CA THR A 22 4.87 10.32 -11.80
C THR A 22 5.54 9.39 -10.80
N TRP A 23 4.78 8.50 -10.16
CA TRP A 23 5.30 7.52 -9.22
C TRP A 23 5.76 6.30 -10.00
N ASP A 24 6.90 5.74 -9.59
CA ASP A 24 7.36 4.47 -10.10
C ASP A 24 6.53 3.30 -9.54
N GLU A 25 6.71 2.14 -10.17
CA GLU A 25 5.97 0.93 -9.86
C GLU A 25 6.17 0.46 -8.41
N VAL A 26 7.38 0.55 -7.86
CA VAL A 26 7.65 0.08 -6.49
C VAL A 26 6.94 0.95 -5.47
N SER A 27 6.95 2.28 -5.64
CA SER A 27 6.18 3.19 -4.78
C SER A 27 4.68 2.93 -4.85
N ILE A 28 4.14 2.63 -6.03
CA ILE A 28 2.70 2.32 -6.18
C ILE A 28 2.34 1.00 -5.48
N GLN A 29 3.15 -0.04 -5.65
CA GLN A 29 2.92 -1.32 -5.00
C GLN A 29 3.08 -1.21 -3.47
N SER A 30 4.09 -0.47 -3.02
CA SER A 30 4.32 -0.16 -1.60
C SER A 30 3.13 0.59 -0.98
N LEU A 31 2.59 1.58 -1.71
CA LEU A 31 1.39 2.30 -1.28
C LEU A 31 0.16 1.38 -1.20
N SER A 32 0.01 0.50 -2.19
CA SER A 32 -1.09 -0.46 -2.23
C SER A 32 -1.00 -1.44 -1.07
N TYR A 33 0.20 -1.90 -0.71
CA TYR A 33 0.44 -2.68 0.51
C TYR A 33 0.05 -1.91 1.77
N LEU A 34 0.53 -0.67 1.94
CA LEU A 34 0.21 0.16 3.11
C LEU A 34 -1.30 0.37 3.28
N ILE A 35 -2.01 0.67 2.19
CA ILE A 35 -3.47 0.83 2.24
C ILE A 35 -4.14 -0.50 2.54
N SER A 36 -3.69 -1.59 1.93
CA SER A 36 -4.26 -2.92 2.19
C SER A 36 -4.10 -3.31 3.66
N TYR A 37 -2.97 -2.97 4.29
CA TYR A 37 -2.71 -3.22 5.71
C TYR A 37 -3.47 -2.28 6.66
N LEU A 38 -3.51 -0.98 6.34
CA LEU A 38 -4.01 0.06 7.26
C LEU A 38 -5.51 0.35 7.09
N SER A 39 -6.13 -0.12 6.02
CA SER A 39 -7.55 0.09 5.77
C SER A 39 -8.40 -1.01 6.41
N ASP A 40 -9.60 -0.63 6.85
CA ASP A 40 -10.66 -1.56 7.27
C ASP A 40 -11.30 -2.31 6.08
N ASP A 41 -10.70 -2.27 4.87
CA ASP A 41 -11.25 -2.91 3.65
C ASP A 41 -11.07 -4.43 3.64
N GLU A 42 -11.10 -5.06 4.82
CA GLU A 42 -11.22 -6.51 5.01
C GLU A 42 -10.13 -7.36 4.34
N ILE A 43 -8.99 -6.77 3.97
CA ILE A 43 -7.84 -7.53 3.46
C ILE A 43 -7.15 -8.19 4.66
N LYS A 44 -7.48 -9.46 4.87
CA LYS A 44 -6.96 -10.26 6.00
C LYS A 44 -5.67 -10.98 5.65
N ASP A 45 -5.47 -11.26 4.37
CA ASP A 45 -4.27 -11.90 3.86
C ASP A 45 -3.48 -10.90 2.99
N LEU A 46 -2.20 -10.76 3.32
CA LEU A 46 -1.24 -9.91 2.59
C LEU A 46 -0.10 -10.75 2.00
N SER A 47 -0.28 -12.07 1.90
CA SER A 47 0.69 -13.03 1.36
C SER A 47 1.09 -12.73 -0.09
N MET A 48 0.24 -12.04 -0.86
CA MET A 48 0.53 -11.55 -2.20
C MET A 48 1.51 -10.37 -2.24
N PHE A 49 1.96 -9.87 -1.09
CA PHE A 49 3.00 -8.86 -1.01
C PHE A 49 4.28 -9.47 -0.44
N LYS A 50 5.41 -9.06 -1.01
CA LYS A 50 6.73 -9.48 -0.55
C LYS A 50 7.66 -8.31 -0.34
N TYR A 51 8.59 -8.51 0.58
CA TYR A 51 9.69 -7.59 0.81
C TYR A 51 10.61 -7.51 -0.42
N SER A 52 11.14 -6.31 -0.66
CA SER A 52 12.19 -6.01 -1.64
C SER A 52 13.11 -4.93 -1.06
N ASP A 53 14.35 -4.84 -1.55
CA ASP A 53 15.32 -3.83 -1.11
C ASP A 53 14.80 -2.39 -1.29
N ASP A 54 14.00 -2.18 -2.34
CA ASP A 54 13.45 -0.87 -2.72
C ASP A 54 12.06 -0.57 -2.16
N GLY A 55 11.39 -1.51 -1.48
CA GLY A 55 10.01 -1.33 -1.04
C GLY A 55 9.29 -2.66 -0.77
N VAL A 56 7.96 -2.62 -0.70
CA VAL A 56 7.13 -3.83 -0.73
C VAL A 56 6.50 -3.94 -2.11
N VAL A 57 6.61 -5.12 -2.71
CA VAL A 57 6.16 -5.39 -4.08
C VAL A 57 5.07 -6.45 -4.10
N TYR A 58 4.16 -6.34 -5.06
CA TYR A 58 3.15 -7.36 -5.31
C TYR A 58 3.83 -8.57 -5.96
N GLU A 59 3.57 -9.76 -5.44
CA GLU A 59 4.11 -11.00 -5.96
C GLU A 59 3.31 -11.44 -7.19
N GLY A 60 4.01 -11.66 -8.30
CA GLY A 60 3.39 -12.02 -9.58
C GLY A 60 2.97 -10.79 -10.38
N LYS A 61 1.88 -10.92 -11.14
CA LYS A 61 1.33 -9.84 -11.96
C LYS A 61 -0.03 -9.43 -11.40
N PRO A 62 -0.25 -8.12 -11.11
CA PRO A 62 -1.58 -7.64 -10.76
C PRO A 62 -2.56 -7.99 -11.86
N GLU A 63 -3.72 -8.54 -11.47
CA GLU A 63 -4.79 -8.80 -12.43
C GLU A 63 -5.30 -7.49 -13.03
N ASN A 64 -5.77 -7.55 -14.28
CA ASN A 64 -6.32 -6.38 -14.95
C ASN A 64 -7.74 -6.07 -14.43
N VAL A 65 -7.81 -5.58 -13.20
CA VAL A 65 -9.04 -5.15 -12.55
C VAL A 65 -9.24 -3.66 -12.83
N ASP A 66 -10.30 -3.35 -13.56
CA ASP A 66 -10.78 -1.97 -13.71
C ASP A 66 -11.62 -1.60 -12.49
N GLY A 67 -11.15 -0.60 -11.73
CA GLY A 67 -11.87 -0.12 -10.55
C GLY A 67 -11.31 1.18 -10.01
N ASN A 68 -12.17 1.92 -9.31
CA ASN A 68 -11.87 3.20 -8.67
C ASN A 68 -11.62 3.04 -7.15
N LEU A 69 -11.11 1.87 -6.72
CA LEU A 69 -10.92 1.54 -5.30
C LEU A 69 -10.03 2.56 -4.57
N CYS A 70 -9.03 3.10 -5.29
CA CYS A 70 -8.08 4.04 -4.72
C CYS A 70 -8.61 5.48 -4.57
N VAL A 71 -9.75 5.83 -5.17
CA VAL A 71 -10.20 7.24 -5.28
C VAL A 71 -10.35 7.91 -3.92
N LYS A 72 -10.86 7.20 -2.91
CA LYS A 72 -11.00 7.71 -1.52
C LYS A 72 -9.65 8.01 -0.83
N TYR A 73 -8.54 7.54 -1.39
CA TYR A 73 -7.20 7.76 -0.88
C TYR A 73 -6.40 8.79 -1.70
N LEU A 74 -6.82 9.14 -2.92
CA LEU A 74 -6.02 9.98 -3.82
C LEU A 74 -5.63 11.32 -3.19
N ASP A 75 -6.57 12.03 -2.58
CA ASP A 75 -6.29 13.30 -1.89
C ASP A 75 -5.38 13.14 -0.67
N LYS A 76 -5.34 11.94 -0.09
CA LYS A 76 -4.46 11.64 1.04
C LYS A 76 -3.02 11.37 0.60
N VAL A 77 -2.83 10.85 -0.61
CA VAL A 77 -1.53 10.29 -1.05
C VAL A 77 -0.81 11.11 -2.11
N LYS A 78 -1.52 11.94 -2.88
CA LYS A 78 -0.97 12.66 -4.04
C LYS A 78 0.26 13.53 -3.73
N ASP A 79 0.31 14.06 -2.51
CA ASP A 79 1.37 14.97 -2.04
C ASP A 79 2.42 14.27 -1.15
N LEU A 80 2.33 12.95 -0.97
CA LEU A 80 3.31 12.19 -0.19
C LEU A 80 4.59 11.94 -0.99
N ASP A 81 5.73 11.86 -0.30
CA ASP A 81 7.00 11.48 -0.94
C ASP A 81 6.98 9.97 -1.27
N PRO A 82 7.11 9.57 -2.55
CA PRO A 82 7.18 8.17 -2.96
C PRO A 82 8.30 7.39 -2.26
N LYS A 83 9.43 8.03 -1.88
CA LYS A 83 10.53 7.40 -1.16
C LYS A 83 10.13 7.05 0.26
N LEU A 84 9.50 7.99 0.96
CA LEU A 84 9.01 7.77 2.31
C LEU A 84 7.97 6.65 2.38
N ILE A 85 7.12 6.54 1.34
CA ILE A 85 6.16 5.43 1.22
C ILE A 85 6.86 4.08 1.13
N ARG A 86 7.93 3.97 0.36
CA ARG A 86 8.72 2.73 0.25
C ARG A 86 9.37 2.38 1.59
N GLU A 87 10.01 3.33 2.24
CA GLU A 87 10.66 3.11 3.55
C GLU A 87 9.65 2.67 4.60
N LEU A 88 8.51 3.36 4.69
CA LEU A 88 7.42 3.02 5.58
C LEU A 88 6.87 1.62 5.29
N SER A 89 6.69 1.25 4.02
CA SER A 89 6.20 -0.08 3.65
C SER A 89 7.13 -1.20 4.12
N LYS A 90 8.44 -1.03 3.96
CA LYS A 90 9.44 -2.00 4.43
C LYS A 90 9.43 -2.14 5.95
N LYS A 91 9.41 -1.01 6.65
CA LYS A 91 9.32 -0.98 8.12
C LYS A 91 8.06 -1.67 8.62
N LEU A 92 6.92 -1.40 8.00
CA LEU A 92 5.66 -2.02 8.37
C LEU A 92 5.67 -3.52 8.08
N PHE A 93 6.23 -3.95 6.95
CA PHE A 93 6.41 -5.36 6.62
C PHE A 93 7.25 -6.08 7.68
N ASN A 94 8.42 -5.54 8.02
CA ASN A 94 9.29 -6.09 9.05
C ASN A 94 8.60 -6.15 10.42
N TYR A 95 7.83 -5.12 10.76
CA TYR A 95 7.01 -5.11 11.96
C TYR A 95 6.00 -6.28 11.99
N THR A 96 5.37 -6.62 10.86
CA THR A 96 4.48 -7.79 10.77
C THR A 96 5.20 -9.13 10.95
N LEU A 97 6.51 -9.19 10.68
CA LEU A 97 7.35 -10.35 10.94
C LEU A 97 7.82 -10.44 12.41
N GLY A 98 7.41 -9.50 13.26
CA GLY A 98 7.78 -9.44 14.67
C GLY A 98 9.11 -8.72 14.94
N GLU A 99 9.69 -8.04 13.94
CA GLU A 99 10.88 -7.22 14.16
C GLU A 99 10.55 -5.97 14.97
N LYS A 100 11.52 -5.53 15.78
CA LYS A 100 11.42 -4.25 16.48
C LYS A 100 11.73 -3.12 15.49
N VAL A 101 10.72 -2.29 15.21
CA VAL A 101 10.81 -1.19 14.26
C VAL A 101 10.40 0.12 14.93
N ASP A 102 11.22 1.16 14.75
CA ASP A 102 10.91 2.50 15.22
C ASP A 102 10.40 3.37 14.06
N PHE A 103 9.12 3.74 14.14
CA PHE A 103 8.49 4.69 13.22
C PHE A 103 8.72 6.12 13.70
N SER A 104 9.21 6.96 12.79
CA SER A 104 9.37 8.40 12.94
C SER A 104 8.01 9.11 13.07
N PRO A 105 7.97 10.37 13.55
CA PRO A 105 6.72 11.13 13.61
C PRO A 105 6.02 11.27 12.26
N GLU A 106 6.78 11.49 11.18
CA GLU A 106 6.23 11.63 9.83
C GLU A 106 5.61 10.33 9.32
N GLU A 107 6.28 9.20 9.52
CA GLU A 107 5.77 7.86 9.19
C GLU A 107 4.46 7.56 9.93
N ARG A 108 4.37 7.92 11.21
CA ARG A 108 3.15 7.75 12.01
C ARG A 108 2.00 8.61 11.50
N GLU A 109 2.27 9.85 11.11
CA GLU A 109 1.26 10.72 10.51
C GLU A 109 0.76 10.16 9.17
N ILE A 110 1.65 9.61 8.33
CA ILE A 110 1.23 8.93 7.10
C ILE A 110 0.35 7.72 7.42
N MET A 111 0.76 6.85 8.34
CA MET A 111 -0.04 5.69 8.74
C MET A 111 -1.42 6.11 9.24
N LYS A 112 -1.49 7.17 10.06
CA LYS A 112 -2.73 7.74 10.56
C LYS A 112 -3.60 8.31 9.42
N LYS A 113 -3.01 9.03 8.47
CA LYS A 113 -3.70 9.60 7.30
C LYS A 113 -4.32 8.50 6.43
N LEU A 114 -3.58 7.42 6.22
CA LEU A 114 -4.00 6.25 5.44
C LEU A 114 -5.06 5.41 6.17
N SER A 115 -4.94 5.26 7.49
CA SER A 115 -5.92 4.57 8.32
C SER A 115 -7.29 5.26 8.25
N HIS A 116 -8.37 4.47 8.30
CA HIS A 116 -9.70 5.03 8.56
C HIS A 116 -9.86 5.23 10.06
N SER A 117 -9.56 6.44 10.56
CA SER A 117 -10.10 6.86 11.84
C SER A 117 -11.62 7.02 11.65
N LYS A 118 -12.41 6.10 12.22
CA LYS A 118 -13.84 6.36 12.44
C LYS A 118 -13.94 7.69 13.20
N SER A 119 -14.49 8.71 12.56
CA SER A 119 -15.16 9.81 13.28
C SER A 119 -16.59 9.36 13.56
#